data_AF-A0A2K8T7I6-F1
#
_entry.id   AF-A0A2K8T7I6-F1
#
_cell.length_a   1.000
_cell.length_b   1.000
_cell.length_c   1.000
_cell.angle_alpha   90.00
_cell.angle_beta   90.00
_cell.angle_gamma   90.00
#
_symmetry.space_group_name_H-M   'P 1'
#
loop_
_entity.id
_entity.type
_entity.pdbx_description
1 polymer ?
#
loop_
_entity_poly.entity_id
_entity_poly.type
_entity_poly.pdbx_seq_one_letter_code
_entity_poly.pdbx_strand_id
1 'polypeptide(L)'
;MFGTDPANPGPDPDNLAGGKRALRRFVEWHRFFQIDGSPEPDNISKKIDSKISSALFQLPFSAIAGLSDNPSSLAQRNLLRHLTFSLPSGQALAKAMCIEPLTNDDLKDLKDLGVQMEQKTPLWFYILKEAELRTEGRTLGPVGGRIVAEVFIGLLEGDRLSFLRADPTWHPTLPVNAEEKFGIVSLLKFAGVA
;
A
#
# COMPACT_ATOMS: atom_id res chain seq x y z
N MET A 1 20.81 13.91 -9.37
CA MET A 1 21.98 13.02 -9.60
C MET A 1 22.39 12.49 -8.22
N PHE A 2 21.94 11.28 -7.85
CA PHE A 2 22.21 10.70 -6.53
C PHE A 2 23.61 10.07 -6.54
N GLY A 3 24.59 10.83 -6.04
CA GLY A 3 26.02 10.51 -6.13
C GLY A 3 26.57 9.76 -4.93
N THR A 4 25.97 8.64 -4.53
CA THR A 4 26.62 7.73 -3.57
C THR A 4 26.81 6.36 -4.20
N ASP A 5 28.04 5.86 -4.12
CA ASP A 5 28.40 4.51 -4.52
C ASP A 5 27.54 3.51 -3.70
N PRO A 6 26.65 2.73 -4.33
CA PRO A 6 25.80 1.78 -3.61
C PRO A 6 26.59 0.68 -2.88
N ALA A 7 27.88 0.50 -3.19
CA ALA A 7 28.74 -0.46 -2.51
C ALA A 7 29.31 0.05 -1.18
N ASN A 8 29.39 1.36 -0.95
CA ASN A 8 29.89 1.92 0.30
C ASN A 8 29.19 3.25 0.68
N PRO A 9 28.00 3.18 1.30
CA PRO A 9 27.15 4.35 1.52
C PRO A 9 27.66 5.36 2.56
N GLY A 10 28.77 5.07 3.27
CA GLY A 10 29.17 5.83 4.45
C GLY A 10 28.20 5.65 5.64
N PRO A 11 28.44 6.35 6.77
CA PRO A 11 27.63 6.20 7.97
C PRO A 11 26.22 6.81 7.84
N ASP A 12 26.02 7.79 6.95
CA ASP A 12 24.74 8.46 6.70
C ASP A 12 24.51 8.74 5.20
N PRO A 13 24.24 7.70 4.38
CA PRO A 13 24.09 7.83 2.93
C PRO A 13 22.94 8.72 2.51
N ASP A 14 23.06 9.43 1.40
CA ASP A 14 21.94 10.19 0.84
C ASP A 14 20.96 9.31 0.05
N ASN A 15 20.36 8.34 0.75
CA ASN A 15 19.33 7.45 0.23
C ASN A 15 18.25 7.11 1.29
N LEU A 16 17.21 6.41 0.83
CA LEU A 16 16.05 6.00 1.63
C LEU A 16 16.13 4.51 2.08
N ALA A 17 17.33 3.91 2.12
CA ALA A 17 17.48 2.50 2.50
C ALA A 17 17.19 2.20 3.99
N GLY A 18 16.90 3.24 4.79
CA GLY A 18 16.57 3.12 6.21
C GLY A 18 17.75 2.70 7.08
N GLY A 19 17.48 2.37 8.35
CA GLY A 19 18.46 1.80 9.29
C GLY A 19 19.58 2.74 9.78
N LYS A 20 19.56 4.02 9.40
CA LYS A 20 20.54 5.04 9.80
C LYS A 20 19.86 6.20 10.51
N ARG A 21 20.32 6.56 11.71
CA ARG A 21 19.86 7.72 12.47
C ARG A 21 20.80 8.89 12.23
N ALA A 22 20.24 10.06 11.93
CA ALA A 22 20.99 11.31 11.77
C ALA A 22 20.06 12.49 12.08
N LEU A 23 20.60 13.62 12.52
CA LEU A 23 19.79 14.81 12.87
C LEU A 23 18.96 15.33 11.70
N ARG A 24 19.46 15.19 10.46
CA ARG A 24 18.73 15.56 9.24
C ARG A 24 17.58 14.62 8.85
N ARG A 25 17.41 13.50 9.57
CA ARG A 25 16.39 12.47 9.30
C ARG A 25 15.31 12.54 10.38
N PHE A 26 14.47 13.55 10.27
CA PHE A 26 13.30 13.73 11.11
C PHE A 26 12.03 13.68 10.24
N VAL A 27 10.89 13.51 10.89
CA VAL A 27 9.58 13.48 10.23
C VAL A 27 8.79 14.70 10.71
N GLU A 28 8.32 15.52 9.78
CA GLU A 28 7.39 16.61 10.06
C GLU A 28 5.97 16.04 10.08
N TRP A 29 5.52 15.55 11.23
CA TRP A 29 4.27 14.80 11.34
C TRP A 29 3.02 15.58 10.92
N HIS A 30 3.00 16.90 11.11
CA HIS A 30 1.89 17.77 10.69
C HIS A 30 1.66 17.79 9.17
N ARG A 31 2.65 17.34 8.37
CA ARG A 31 2.48 17.21 6.92
C ARG A 31 1.67 15.99 6.51
N PHE A 32 1.53 15.02 7.41
CA PHE A 32 0.82 13.76 7.18
C PHE A 32 -0.50 13.68 7.95
N PHE A 33 -0.58 14.32 9.12
CA PHE A 33 -1.74 14.26 10.00
C PHE A 33 -2.14 15.67 10.43
N GLN A 34 -3.45 15.91 10.50
CA GLN A 34 -3.98 17.15 11.07
C GLN A 34 -3.68 17.15 12.57
N ILE A 35 -2.85 18.09 13.01
CA ILE A 35 -2.51 18.30 14.43
C ILE A 35 -3.10 19.66 14.84
N ASP A 36 -3.43 19.82 16.11
CA ASP A 36 -4.16 21.01 16.59
C ASP A 36 -3.42 22.31 16.25
N GLY A 37 -4.09 23.20 15.52
CA GLY A 37 -3.51 24.47 15.07
C GLY A 37 -2.48 24.36 13.94
N SER A 38 -2.18 23.15 13.42
CA SER A 38 -1.32 22.99 12.25
C SER A 38 -2.06 23.34 10.95
N PRO A 39 -1.34 23.77 9.90
CA PRO A 39 -1.89 23.80 8.54
C PRO A 39 -2.44 22.42 8.13
N GLU A 40 -3.32 22.42 7.13
CA GLU A 40 -3.80 21.20 6.49
C GLU A 40 -2.63 20.36 5.97
N PRO A 41 -2.65 19.02 6.14
CA PRO A 41 -1.58 18.15 5.67
C PRO A 41 -1.41 18.23 4.15
N ASP A 42 -0.17 18.39 3.70
CA ASP A 42 0.18 18.55 2.28
C ASP A 42 0.91 17.34 1.68
N ASN A 43 1.31 16.38 2.52
CA ASN A 43 1.98 15.15 2.10
C ASN A 43 1.01 13.97 2.08
N ILE A 44 0.00 14.10 1.21
CA ILE A 44 -1.05 13.09 1.03
C ILE A 44 -0.63 12.06 -0.03
N SER A 45 -0.98 10.79 0.19
CA SER A 45 -0.74 9.72 -0.79
C SER A 45 -1.46 10.00 -2.11
N LYS A 46 -0.86 9.54 -3.22
CA LYS A 46 -1.56 9.50 -4.50
C LYS A 46 -2.79 8.60 -4.43
N LYS A 47 -3.77 8.88 -5.30
CA LYS A 47 -4.91 8.00 -5.52
C LYS A 47 -4.44 6.62 -6.00
N ILE A 48 -5.19 5.60 -5.61
CA ILE A 48 -5.02 4.23 -6.10
C ILE A 48 -5.69 4.16 -7.48
N ASP A 49 -4.87 4.08 -8.51
CA ASP A 49 -5.36 3.96 -9.88
C ASP A 49 -4.45 3.05 -10.72
N SER A 50 -4.85 2.84 -11.98
CA SER A 50 -4.09 2.01 -12.93
C SER A 50 -2.78 2.64 -13.43
N LYS A 51 -2.42 3.84 -12.96
CA LYS A 51 -1.20 4.55 -13.32
C LYS A 51 -0.20 4.51 -12.16
N ILE A 52 1.04 4.20 -12.47
CA ILE A 52 2.12 4.20 -11.48
C ILE A 52 3.14 5.30 -11.78
N SER A 53 3.84 5.77 -10.74
CA SER A 53 4.89 6.77 -10.90
C SER A 53 6.00 6.25 -11.81
N SER A 54 6.57 7.13 -12.65
CA SER A 54 7.70 6.83 -13.53
C SER A 54 8.88 6.17 -12.79
N ALA A 55 9.13 6.57 -11.54
CA ALA A 55 10.17 5.99 -10.69
C ALA A 55 9.98 4.49 -10.41
N LEU A 56 8.76 3.97 -10.49
CA LEU A 56 8.45 2.55 -10.27
C LEU A 56 8.70 1.67 -11.49
N PHE A 57 8.97 2.26 -12.67
CA PHE A 57 9.42 1.51 -13.84
C PHE A 57 10.93 1.24 -13.84
N GLN A 58 11.69 2.00 -13.03
CA GLN A 58 13.15 1.90 -12.93
C GLN A 58 13.56 1.85 -11.46
N LEU A 59 13.25 0.74 -10.80
CA LEU A 59 13.62 0.57 -9.40
C LEU A 59 15.15 0.54 -9.23
N PRO A 60 15.70 1.20 -8.19
CA PRO A 60 17.13 1.16 -7.91
C PRO A 60 17.56 -0.26 -7.55
N PHE A 61 18.79 -0.63 -7.94
CA PHE A 61 19.34 -1.98 -7.70
C PHE A 61 19.30 -2.38 -6.21
N SER A 62 19.49 -1.42 -5.31
CA SER A 62 19.38 -1.64 -3.85
C SER A 62 17.99 -2.08 -3.37
N ALA A 63 16.93 -1.79 -4.14
CA ALA A 63 15.57 -2.24 -3.86
C ALA A 63 15.24 -3.62 -4.48
N ILE A 64 16.18 -4.21 -5.24
CA ILE A 64 16.01 -5.48 -5.93
C ILE A 64 16.86 -6.54 -5.21
N ALA A 65 16.22 -7.34 -4.36
CA ALA A 65 16.87 -8.49 -3.74
C ALA A 65 17.05 -9.62 -4.78
N GLY A 66 18.30 -10.04 -4.99
CA GLY A 66 18.67 -11.20 -5.82
C GLY A 66 18.80 -10.91 -7.32
N LEU A 67 19.90 -11.43 -7.88
CA LEU A 67 20.32 -11.61 -9.29
C LEU A 67 19.99 -10.51 -10.32
N SER A 68 21.00 -10.19 -11.13
CA SER A 68 21.03 -9.16 -12.19
C SER A 68 19.88 -9.20 -13.23
N ASP A 69 19.15 -10.31 -13.32
CA ASP A 69 18.18 -10.57 -14.39
C ASP A 69 16.73 -10.23 -13.99
N ASN A 70 16.55 -9.74 -12.77
CA ASN A 70 15.26 -9.33 -12.26
C ASN A 70 14.79 -8.02 -12.93
N PRO A 71 13.57 -7.96 -13.49
CA PRO A 71 13.09 -6.72 -14.11
C PRO A 71 13.08 -5.56 -13.13
N SER A 72 13.49 -4.38 -13.58
CA SER A 72 13.51 -3.15 -12.78
C SER A 72 12.12 -2.53 -12.61
N SER A 73 11.15 -2.89 -13.46
CA SER A 73 9.78 -2.37 -13.39
C SER A 73 8.94 -3.11 -12.35
N LEU A 74 8.41 -2.38 -11.37
CA LEU A 74 7.49 -2.92 -10.36
C LEU A 74 6.28 -3.60 -11.01
N ALA A 75 5.70 -2.99 -12.05
CA ALA A 75 4.54 -3.55 -12.76
C ALA A 75 4.90 -4.90 -13.39
N GLN A 76 6.02 -4.99 -14.09
CA GLN A 76 6.48 -6.25 -14.68
C GLN A 76 6.72 -7.31 -13.62
N ARG A 77 7.34 -6.95 -12.49
CA ARG A 77 7.57 -7.86 -11.36
C ARG A 77 6.26 -8.37 -10.77
N ASN A 78 5.27 -7.51 -10.58
CA ASN A 78 3.97 -7.90 -10.03
C ASN A 78 3.21 -8.83 -10.98
N LEU A 79 3.25 -8.57 -12.30
CA LEU A 79 2.63 -9.43 -13.31
C LEU A 79 3.34 -10.78 -13.43
N LEU A 80 4.67 -10.83 -13.38
CA LEU A 80 5.40 -12.09 -13.36
C LEU A 80 5.10 -12.91 -12.10
N ARG A 81 5.04 -12.27 -10.92
CA ARG A 81 4.64 -12.96 -9.68
C ARG A 81 3.22 -13.50 -9.75
N HIS A 82 2.29 -12.77 -10.39
CA HIS A 82 0.93 -13.24 -10.61
C HIS A 82 0.92 -14.57 -11.38
N LEU A 83 1.77 -14.69 -12.42
CA LEU A 83 1.98 -15.95 -13.16
C LEU A 83 2.67 -17.01 -12.29
N THR A 84 3.75 -16.66 -11.58
CA THR A 84 4.50 -17.60 -10.72
C THR A 84 3.61 -18.25 -9.66
N PHE A 85 2.73 -17.47 -9.04
CA PHE A 85 1.80 -17.96 -8.03
C PHE A 85 0.48 -18.47 -8.63
N SER A 86 0.35 -18.49 -9.96
CA SER A 86 -0.84 -18.96 -10.68
C SER A 86 -2.12 -18.32 -10.14
N LEU A 87 -2.07 -17.02 -9.85
CA LEU A 87 -3.20 -16.31 -9.25
C LEU A 87 -4.36 -16.24 -10.26
N PRO A 88 -5.62 -16.33 -9.79
CA PRO A 88 -6.78 -16.15 -10.66
C PRO A 88 -6.85 -14.73 -11.23
N SER A 89 -7.66 -14.54 -12.27
CA SER A 89 -8.01 -13.19 -12.74
C SER A 89 -8.87 -12.47 -11.71
N GLY A 90 -8.88 -11.14 -11.77
CA GLY A 90 -9.73 -10.34 -10.88
C GLY A 90 -11.22 -10.65 -11.03
N GLN A 91 -11.70 -10.83 -12.25
CA GLN A 91 -13.09 -11.22 -12.55
C GLN A 91 -13.44 -12.59 -11.96
N ALA A 92 -12.53 -13.57 -12.05
CA ALA A 92 -12.76 -14.90 -11.50
C ALA A 92 -12.85 -14.85 -9.96
N LEU A 93 -11.98 -14.08 -9.32
CA LEU A 93 -12.01 -13.90 -7.87
C LEU A 93 -13.23 -13.11 -7.40
N ALA A 94 -13.62 -12.05 -8.12
CA ALA A 94 -14.85 -11.31 -7.85
C ALA A 94 -16.07 -12.22 -7.84
N LYS A 95 -16.22 -13.06 -8.88
CA LYS A 95 -17.29 -14.05 -8.97
C LYS A 95 -17.26 -15.06 -7.82
N ALA A 96 -16.08 -15.59 -7.48
CA ALA A 96 -15.92 -16.53 -6.36
C ALA A 96 -16.29 -15.90 -5.01
N MET A 97 -16.10 -14.58 -4.86
CA MET A 97 -16.48 -13.80 -3.69
C MET A 97 -17.94 -13.30 -3.72
N CYS A 98 -18.71 -13.61 -4.76
CA CYS A 98 -20.05 -13.06 -5.01
C CYS A 98 -20.05 -11.52 -5.09
N ILE A 99 -19.00 -10.94 -5.63
CA ILE A 99 -18.84 -9.51 -5.89
C ILE A 99 -19.06 -9.27 -7.39
N GLU A 100 -19.85 -8.24 -7.73
CA GLU A 100 -20.06 -7.85 -9.13
C GLU A 100 -18.70 -7.54 -9.78
N PRO A 101 -18.29 -8.25 -10.85
CA PRO A 101 -17.01 -8.02 -11.50
C PRO A 101 -16.99 -6.69 -12.28
N LEU A 102 -15.81 -6.15 -12.55
CA LEU A 102 -15.65 -5.10 -13.55
C LEU A 102 -16.04 -5.64 -14.92
N THR A 103 -16.74 -4.82 -15.69
CA THR A 103 -17.19 -5.14 -17.04
C THR A 103 -16.04 -5.04 -18.05
N ASN A 104 -16.24 -5.56 -19.25
CA ASN A 104 -15.25 -5.38 -20.33
C ASN A 104 -15.10 -3.90 -20.73
N ASP A 105 -16.13 -3.07 -20.54
CA ASP A 105 -16.05 -1.63 -20.84
C ASP A 105 -15.21 -0.88 -19.80
N ASP A 106 -15.34 -1.25 -18.52
CA ASP A 106 -14.48 -0.76 -17.43
C ASP A 106 -12.99 -1.04 -17.69
N LEU A 107 -12.71 -2.09 -18.47
CA LEU A 107 -11.39 -2.62 -18.78
C LEU A 107 -10.98 -2.43 -20.24
N LYS A 108 -11.66 -1.54 -20.98
CA LYS A 108 -11.43 -1.32 -22.42
C LYS A 108 -10.00 -0.94 -22.76
N ASP A 109 -9.28 -0.29 -21.83
CA ASP A 109 -7.87 0.10 -21.99
C ASP A 109 -6.96 -1.13 -22.21
N LEU A 110 -7.40 -2.32 -21.82
CA LEU A 110 -6.67 -3.58 -22.01
C LEU A 110 -6.96 -4.27 -23.34
N LYS A 111 -8.00 -3.84 -24.06
CA LYS A 111 -8.45 -4.47 -25.30
C LYS A 111 -7.38 -4.41 -26.39
N ASP A 112 -6.66 -3.29 -26.46
CA ASP A 112 -5.63 -3.04 -27.47
C ASP A 112 -4.35 -3.88 -27.25
N LEU A 113 -4.24 -4.57 -26.11
CA LEU A 113 -3.10 -5.46 -25.80
C LEU A 113 -3.24 -6.86 -26.44
N GLY A 114 -4.35 -7.16 -27.13
CA GLY A 114 -4.46 -8.28 -28.08
C GLY A 114 -4.57 -9.69 -27.48
N VAL A 115 -4.69 -9.84 -26.17
CA VAL A 115 -4.70 -11.15 -25.47
C VAL A 115 -5.96 -11.40 -24.62
N GLN A 116 -7.06 -10.71 -24.93
CA GLN A 116 -8.33 -10.76 -24.16
C GLN A 116 -8.11 -10.44 -22.67
N MET A 117 -7.16 -9.54 -22.37
CA MET A 117 -6.80 -9.16 -21.02
C MET A 117 -7.96 -8.45 -20.29
N GLU A 118 -8.89 -7.84 -21.02
CA GLU A 118 -10.11 -7.26 -20.49
C GLU A 118 -11.08 -8.31 -19.91
N GLN A 119 -10.96 -9.58 -20.33
CA GLN A 119 -11.79 -10.69 -19.84
C GLN A 119 -11.09 -11.51 -18.75
N LYS A 120 -9.75 -11.51 -18.74
CA LYS A 120 -8.91 -12.26 -17.79
C LYS A 120 -7.81 -11.37 -17.22
N THR A 121 -8.22 -10.28 -16.58
CA THR A 121 -7.28 -9.27 -16.09
C THR A 121 -6.45 -9.80 -14.93
N PRO A 122 -5.11 -9.66 -14.95
CA PRO A 122 -4.26 -9.98 -13.82
C PRO A 122 -4.75 -9.27 -12.55
N LEU A 123 -4.85 -10.03 -11.45
CA LEU A 123 -5.51 -9.58 -10.21
C LEU A 123 -4.97 -8.24 -9.69
N TRP A 124 -3.66 -8.04 -9.73
CA TRP A 124 -3.04 -6.80 -9.27
C TRP A 124 -3.54 -5.57 -10.05
N PHE A 125 -3.55 -5.63 -11.39
CA PHE A 125 -4.06 -4.54 -12.21
C PHE A 125 -5.57 -4.35 -11.99
N TYR A 126 -6.32 -5.44 -11.90
CA TYR A 126 -7.76 -5.40 -11.65
C TYR A 126 -8.07 -4.65 -10.36
N ILE A 127 -7.37 -4.92 -9.26
CA ILE A 127 -7.59 -4.25 -7.96
C ILE A 127 -7.31 -2.74 -8.08
N LEU A 128 -6.28 -2.34 -8.81
CA LEU A 128 -5.98 -0.93 -9.05
C LEU A 128 -7.08 -0.23 -9.85
N LYS A 129 -7.55 -0.86 -10.94
CA LYS A 129 -8.65 -0.32 -11.76
C LYS A 129 -9.98 -0.33 -11.00
N GLU A 130 -10.22 -1.33 -10.16
CA GLU A 130 -11.39 -1.42 -9.30
C GLU A 130 -11.42 -0.26 -8.28
N ALA A 131 -10.29 0.03 -7.65
CA ALA A 131 -10.15 1.17 -6.75
C ALA A 131 -10.41 2.51 -7.49
N GLU A 132 -9.81 2.68 -8.66
CA GLU A 132 -9.99 3.86 -9.53
C GLU A 132 -11.46 4.12 -9.82
N LEU A 133 -12.19 3.09 -10.27
CA LEU A 133 -13.56 3.22 -10.76
C LEU A 133 -14.61 3.26 -9.64
N ARG A 134 -14.43 2.45 -8.57
CA ARG A 134 -15.48 2.28 -7.55
C ARG A 134 -15.32 3.18 -6.34
N THR A 135 -14.13 3.70 -6.10
CA THR A 135 -13.82 4.48 -4.88
C THR A 135 -13.12 5.81 -5.19
N GLU A 136 -13.01 6.15 -6.48
CA GLU A 136 -12.24 7.28 -6.98
C GLU A 136 -10.76 7.25 -6.54
N GLY A 137 -10.24 6.04 -6.32
CA GLY A 137 -8.90 5.76 -5.85
C GLY A 137 -8.60 6.17 -4.41
N ARG A 138 -9.62 6.44 -3.59
CA ARG A 138 -9.42 6.82 -2.17
C ARG A 138 -9.19 5.61 -1.27
N THR A 139 -9.72 4.45 -1.64
CA THR A 139 -9.57 3.19 -0.91
C THR A 139 -9.41 2.03 -1.89
N LEU A 140 -9.17 0.82 -1.40
CA LEU A 140 -9.32 -0.37 -2.23
C LEU A 140 -10.79 -0.58 -2.58
N GLY A 141 -11.04 -1.15 -3.76
CA GLY A 141 -12.38 -1.59 -4.17
C GLY A 141 -12.83 -2.87 -3.44
N PRO A 142 -14.05 -3.36 -3.71
CA PRO A 142 -14.62 -4.51 -3.02
C PRO A 142 -13.75 -5.77 -3.01
N VAL A 143 -13.15 -6.18 -4.14
CA VAL A 143 -12.28 -7.36 -4.19
C VAL A 143 -10.99 -7.10 -3.43
N GLY A 144 -10.29 -6.01 -3.76
CA GLY A 144 -9.00 -5.70 -3.13
C GLY A 144 -9.11 -5.48 -1.62
N GLY A 145 -10.14 -4.75 -1.20
CA GLY A 145 -10.43 -4.44 0.20
C GLY A 145 -10.80 -5.68 0.98
N ARG A 146 -11.60 -6.58 0.41
CA ARG A 146 -11.96 -7.85 1.05
C ARG A 146 -10.76 -8.75 1.28
N ILE A 147 -9.87 -8.90 0.29
CA ILE A 147 -8.63 -9.67 0.44
C ILE A 147 -7.82 -9.15 1.62
N VAL A 148 -7.59 -7.84 1.68
CA VAL A 148 -6.78 -7.24 2.76
C VAL A 148 -7.48 -7.36 4.12
N ALA A 149 -8.78 -7.07 4.18
CA ALA A 149 -9.55 -7.14 5.41
C ALA A 149 -9.60 -8.56 5.99
N GLU A 150 -9.88 -9.57 5.15
CA GLU A 150 -9.95 -10.96 5.60
C GLU A 150 -8.58 -11.49 6.07
N VAL A 151 -7.46 -11.02 5.49
CA VAL A 151 -6.12 -11.34 6.01
C VAL A 151 -5.94 -10.77 7.42
N PHE A 152 -6.24 -9.49 7.65
CA PHE A 152 -6.10 -8.90 8.99
C PHE A 152 -7.04 -9.52 10.01
N ILE A 153 -8.31 -9.74 9.65
CA ILE A 153 -9.28 -10.42 10.50
C ILE A 153 -8.80 -11.83 10.84
N GLY A 154 -8.36 -12.60 9.84
CA GLY A 154 -7.86 -13.96 10.04
C GLY A 154 -6.59 -14.01 10.91
N LEU A 155 -5.70 -13.02 10.81
CA LEU A 155 -4.54 -12.90 11.71
C LEU A 155 -4.96 -12.60 13.16
N LEU A 156 -5.86 -11.64 13.35
CA LEU A 156 -6.35 -11.26 14.68
C LEU A 156 -7.15 -12.39 15.34
N GLU A 157 -8.00 -13.08 14.58
CA GLU A 157 -8.74 -14.25 15.07
C GLU A 157 -7.81 -15.46 15.25
N GLY A 158 -6.80 -15.65 14.40
CA GLY A 158 -5.89 -16.79 14.48
C GLY A 158 -4.94 -16.72 15.69
N ASP A 159 -4.53 -15.52 16.08
CA ASP A 159 -3.58 -15.30 17.17
C ASP A 159 -4.26 -15.31 18.54
N ARG A 160 -3.82 -16.21 19.43
CA ARG A 160 -4.34 -16.31 20.81
C ARG A 160 -3.90 -15.14 21.69
N LEU A 161 -2.82 -14.44 21.31
CA LEU A 161 -2.31 -13.28 22.02
C LEU A 161 -2.85 -11.96 21.46
N SER A 162 -3.67 -12.00 20.40
CA SER A 162 -4.33 -10.79 19.91
C SER A 162 -5.23 -10.21 20.98
N PHE A 163 -5.37 -8.88 21.02
CA PHE A 163 -6.28 -8.23 21.95
C PHE A 163 -7.72 -8.74 21.81
N LEU A 164 -8.16 -9.08 20.59
CA LEU A 164 -9.51 -9.65 20.38
C LEU A 164 -9.75 -10.95 21.15
N ARG A 165 -8.71 -11.74 21.44
CA ARG A 165 -8.81 -12.99 22.20
C ARG A 165 -8.34 -12.86 23.64
N ALA A 166 -7.25 -12.14 23.88
CA ALA A 166 -6.64 -12.02 25.20
C ALA A 166 -7.40 -11.06 26.13
N ASP A 167 -7.99 -9.98 25.58
CA ASP A 167 -8.81 -9.02 26.31
C ASP A 167 -9.90 -8.43 25.38
N PRO A 168 -11.03 -9.13 25.19
CA PRO A 168 -12.09 -8.71 24.28
C PRO A 168 -12.76 -7.38 24.67
N THR A 169 -12.58 -6.95 25.91
CA THR A 169 -13.09 -5.69 26.46
C THR A 169 -12.03 -4.60 26.49
N TRP A 170 -10.87 -4.84 25.88
CA TRP A 170 -9.81 -3.86 25.83
C TRP A 170 -10.24 -2.62 25.04
N HIS A 171 -9.88 -1.46 25.57
CA HIS A 171 -10.01 -0.18 24.88
C HIS A 171 -8.70 0.59 25.03
N PRO A 172 -8.31 1.42 24.05
CA PRO A 172 -7.12 2.27 24.18
C PRO A 172 -7.19 3.13 25.43
N THR A 173 -6.12 3.15 26.23
CA THR A 173 -6.01 3.98 27.44
C THR A 173 -5.61 5.42 27.12
N LEU A 174 -5.13 5.68 25.90
CA LEU A 174 -4.86 7.01 25.38
C LEU A 174 -6.13 7.52 24.71
N PRO A 175 -6.80 8.50 25.32
CA PRO A 175 -6.85 9.83 24.73
C PRO A 175 -6.50 10.93 25.76
N VAL A 176 -5.97 12.07 25.32
CA VAL A 176 -5.62 13.17 26.24
C VAL A 176 -6.89 13.87 26.76
N ASN A 177 -8.03 13.69 26.06
CA ASN A 177 -9.34 14.23 26.39
C ASN A 177 -10.45 13.20 26.08
N ALA A 178 -11.49 13.13 26.90
CA ALA A 178 -12.66 12.26 26.72
C ALA A 178 -13.47 12.52 25.43
N GLU A 179 -13.31 13.71 24.83
CA GLU A 179 -13.93 14.06 23.54
C GLU A 179 -13.12 13.59 22.32
N GLU A 180 -11.85 13.20 22.51
CA GLU A 180 -10.99 12.75 21.42
C GLU A 180 -11.14 11.25 21.15
N LYS A 181 -11.39 10.89 19.89
CA LYS A 181 -11.25 9.50 19.44
C LYS A 181 -9.77 9.12 19.42
N PHE A 182 -9.42 7.98 20.00
CA PHE A 182 -8.06 7.44 19.87
C PHE A 182 -7.67 7.30 18.39
N GLY A 183 -6.49 7.82 18.06
CA GLY A 183 -5.93 7.73 16.72
C GLY A 183 -4.42 7.98 16.74
N ILE A 184 -3.82 8.01 15.54
CA ILE A 184 -2.38 8.23 15.39
C ILE A 184 -1.92 9.56 16.01
N VAL A 185 -2.73 10.63 15.93
CA VAL A 185 -2.43 11.92 16.57
C VAL A 185 -2.29 11.79 18.08
N SER A 186 -3.13 10.97 18.74
CA SER A 186 -3.00 10.70 20.17
C SER A 186 -1.65 10.07 20.53
N LEU A 187 -1.15 9.16 19.67
CA LEU A 187 0.17 8.54 19.84
C LEU A 187 1.32 9.53 19.62
N LEU A 188 1.19 10.43 18.64
CA LEU A 188 2.19 11.46 18.37
C LEU A 188 2.27 12.48 19.51
N LYS A 189 1.12 12.92 20.05
CA LYS A 189 1.05 13.77 21.25
C LYS A 189 1.70 13.08 22.45
N PHE A 190 1.36 11.82 22.70
CA PHE A 190 1.96 11.03 23.78
C PHE A 190 3.48 10.91 23.66
N ALA A 191 3.99 10.77 22.42
CA ALA A 191 5.43 10.71 22.15
C ALA A 191 6.13 12.09 22.17
N GLY A 192 5.41 13.20 22.32
CA GLY A 192 5.96 14.55 22.33
C GLY A 192 6.47 15.03 20.97
N VAL A 193 5.91 14.50 19.87
CA VAL A 193 6.30 14.82 18.49
C VAL A 193 5.17 15.48 17.68
N ALA A 194 4.05 15.79 18.33
CA ALA A 194 2.92 16.57 17.84
C ALA A 194 2.56 17.66 18.85
#